data_AF-A0A6P5F629-F1
#
_entry.id   AF-A0A6P5F629-F1
#
_cell.length_a   1.000
_cell.length_b   1.000
_cell.length_c   1.000
_cell.angle_alpha   90.00
_cell.angle_beta   90.00
_cell.angle_gamma   90.00
#
_symmetry.space_group_name_H-M   'P 1'
#
loop_
_entity.id
_entity.type
_entity.pdbx_description
1 polymer ?
#
loop_
_entity_poly.entity_id
_entity_poly.type
_entity_poly.pdbx_seq_one_letter_code
_entity_poly.pdbx_strand_id
1 'polypeptide(L)'
;MKGLFKSKPRTPADVVRQTRDLLIYVDLQGSSRDAKREEKMIELSKNIRELKSILYGNSESEPVAEACAQLTQEFFRDNTLRLLIICLPKLNLETRKDATQVVANLQRQLVHSRLIASDYLEANKDLLDLLVSGYENMDIALHYGAMLRECIRHQSIARYVLESENMRKFFDYIELPNFDIASDASATFKELLTRHKSTVAEFLSKNYDWFFAEFNSRLLASSNYITKRQAIKLLGDMLLDRTNSAVMIRYVSSKDNLMMLMDLLRVGTRRMCGGRSRTYDGSVSSPGRFRCDPRRDTYSRKS
;
A
#
# COMPACT_ATOMS: atom_id res chain seq x y z
N MET A 1 -14.52 -37.23 -41.72
CA MET A 1 -15.26 -36.45 -40.70
C MET A 1 -14.40 -36.34 -39.44
N LYS A 2 -13.63 -35.26 -39.27
CA LYS A 2 -12.97 -34.94 -37.99
C LYS A 2 -13.93 -34.04 -37.23
N GLY A 3 -14.75 -34.64 -36.37
CA GLY A 3 -15.66 -33.90 -35.50
C GLY A 3 -14.85 -32.98 -34.60
N LEU A 4 -15.05 -31.67 -34.75
CA LEU A 4 -14.56 -30.65 -33.85
C LEU A 4 -15.14 -30.92 -32.46
N PHE A 5 -14.37 -31.56 -31.58
CA PHE A 5 -14.58 -31.42 -30.15
C PHE A 5 -14.31 -29.95 -29.80
N LYS A 6 -15.34 -29.12 -29.82
CA LYS A 6 -15.28 -27.82 -29.13
C LYS A 6 -15.00 -28.15 -27.67
N SER A 7 -13.81 -27.83 -27.19
CA SER A 7 -13.46 -27.96 -25.78
C SER A 7 -14.52 -27.25 -24.95
N LYS A 8 -15.07 -27.93 -23.94
CA LYS A 8 -16.06 -27.36 -23.02
C LYS A 8 -15.54 -26.00 -22.51
N PRO A 9 -16.37 -24.95 -22.49
CA PRO A 9 -15.93 -23.65 -21.97
C PRO A 9 -15.40 -23.85 -20.55
N ARG A 10 -14.18 -23.35 -20.30
CA ARG A 10 -13.54 -23.47 -18.98
C ARG A 10 -14.36 -22.70 -17.96
N THR A 11 -14.68 -23.35 -16.85
CA THR A 11 -15.35 -22.64 -15.75
C THR A 11 -14.34 -21.77 -15.00
N PRO A 12 -14.77 -20.72 -14.28
CA PRO A 12 -13.86 -19.91 -13.47
C PRO A 12 -13.04 -20.75 -12.47
N ALA A 13 -13.65 -21.78 -11.88
CA ALA A 13 -12.96 -22.73 -11.00
C ALA A 13 -11.88 -23.54 -11.74
N ASP A 14 -12.13 -23.98 -12.98
CA ASP A 14 -11.14 -24.71 -13.76
C ASP A 14 -9.90 -23.85 -14.07
N VAL A 15 -10.11 -22.56 -14.37
CA VAL A 15 -9.01 -21.60 -14.60
C VAL A 15 -8.17 -21.44 -13.33
N VAL A 16 -8.80 -21.35 -12.16
CA VAL A 16 -8.10 -21.28 -10.87
C VAL A 16 -7.27 -22.54 -10.62
N ARG A 17 -7.86 -23.73 -10.79
CA ARG A 17 -7.15 -25.01 -10.61
C ARG A 17 -5.95 -25.13 -11.53
N GLN A 18 -6.13 -24.83 -12.82
CA GLN A 18 -5.02 -24.85 -13.78
C GLN A 18 -3.94 -23.82 -13.42
N THR A 19 -4.32 -22.62 -12.98
CA THR A 19 -3.37 -21.61 -12.49
C THR A 19 -2.58 -22.15 -11.30
N ARG A 20 -3.25 -22.79 -10.34
CA ARG A 20 -2.62 -23.38 -9.17
C ARG A 20 -1.64 -24.48 -9.54
N ASP A 21 -2.02 -25.40 -10.42
CA ASP A 21 -1.14 -26.50 -10.86
C ASP A 21 0.12 -25.97 -11.54
N LEU A 22 -0.01 -24.92 -12.36
CA LEU A 22 1.12 -24.23 -12.97
C LEU A 22 1.99 -23.50 -11.94
N LEU A 23 1.39 -22.87 -10.93
CA LEU A 23 2.14 -22.23 -9.83
C LEU A 23 2.94 -23.27 -9.03
N ILE A 24 2.35 -24.43 -8.72
CA ILE A 24 3.05 -25.53 -8.05
C ILE A 24 4.22 -26.03 -8.91
N TYR A 25 3.99 -26.20 -10.22
CA TYR A 25 5.06 -26.61 -11.14
C TYR A 25 6.23 -25.60 -11.14
N VAL A 26 5.92 -24.30 -11.24
CA VAL A 26 6.91 -23.20 -11.22
C VAL A 26 7.60 -23.10 -9.86
N ASP A 27 6.92 -23.51 -8.77
CA ASP A 27 7.52 -23.49 -7.45
C ASP A 27 8.54 -24.61 -7.26
N LEU A 28 8.16 -25.84 -7.61
CA LEU A 28 8.96 -27.06 -7.46
C LEU A 28 10.15 -27.13 -8.43
N GLN A 29 10.00 -26.62 -9.64
CA GLN A 29 11.06 -26.61 -10.66
C GLN A 29 11.94 -25.37 -10.48
N GLY A 30 12.84 -25.43 -9.49
CA GLY A 30 13.91 -24.45 -9.31
C GLY A 30 14.76 -24.31 -10.58
N SER A 31 15.14 -23.08 -10.94
CA SER A 31 16.12 -22.57 -11.93
C SER A 31 16.43 -23.33 -13.23
N SER A 32 15.76 -24.43 -13.57
CA SER A 32 16.06 -25.22 -14.77
C SER A 32 15.51 -24.48 -15.98
N ARG A 33 16.41 -24.02 -16.86
CA ARG A 33 16.07 -23.36 -18.13
C ARG A 33 15.68 -24.40 -19.18
N ASP A 34 14.65 -25.19 -18.89
CA ASP A 34 14.10 -26.14 -19.84
C ASP A 34 13.00 -25.49 -20.68
N ALA A 35 12.95 -25.79 -21.99
CA ALA A 35 11.92 -25.28 -22.91
C ALA A 35 10.49 -25.53 -22.39
N LYS A 36 10.30 -26.63 -21.66
CA LYS A 36 9.05 -26.99 -20.98
C LYS A 36 8.65 -25.98 -19.89
N ARG A 37 9.62 -25.40 -19.17
CA ARG A 37 9.35 -24.36 -18.16
C ARG A 37 8.86 -23.08 -18.82
N GLU A 38 9.48 -22.67 -19.93
CA GLU A 38 9.05 -21.48 -20.67
C GLU A 38 7.61 -21.63 -21.19
N GLU A 39 7.28 -22.79 -21.76
CA GLU A 39 5.91 -23.11 -22.19
C GLU A 39 4.92 -22.99 -21.02
N LYS A 40 5.27 -23.54 -19.84
CA LYS A 40 4.43 -23.47 -18.64
C LYS A 40 4.30 -22.04 -18.08
N MET A 41 5.34 -21.22 -18.21
CA MET A 41 5.29 -19.80 -17.83
C MET A 41 4.35 -19.02 -18.75
N ILE A 42 4.38 -19.27 -20.06
CA ILE A 42 3.46 -18.65 -21.02
C ILE A 42 2.01 -19.06 -20.71
N GLU A 43 1.77 -20.33 -20.41
CA GLU A 43 0.45 -20.85 -20.01
C GLU A 43 -0.03 -20.18 -18.70
N LEU A 44 0.87 -20.02 -17.72
CA LEU A 44 0.57 -19.34 -16.46
C LEU A 44 0.20 -17.87 -16.67
N SER A 45 0.97 -17.14 -17.49
CA SER A 45 0.67 -15.76 -17.86
C SER A 45 -0.70 -15.63 -18.53
N LYS A 46 -1.07 -16.57 -19.40
CA LYS A 46 -2.39 -16.60 -20.04
C LYS A 46 -3.50 -16.82 -19.03
N ASN A 47 -3.34 -17.78 -18.11
CA ASN A 47 -4.36 -18.07 -17.11
C ASN A 47 -4.53 -16.90 -16.12
N ILE A 48 -3.45 -16.25 -15.68
CA ILE A 48 -3.54 -15.06 -14.81
C ILE A 48 -4.28 -13.91 -15.51
N ARG A 49 -4.05 -13.72 -16.82
CA ARG A 49 -4.79 -12.75 -17.62
C ARG A 49 -6.27 -13.11 -17.75
N GLU A 50 -6.58 -14.41 -17.89
CA GLU A 50 -7.96 -14.90 -17.92
C GLU A 50 -8.66 -14.67 -16.57
N LEU A 51 -8.01 -14.95 -15.43
CA LEU A 51 -8.51 -14.62 -14.09
C LEU A 51 -8.83 -13.12 -13.96
N LYS A 52 -7.92 -12.26 -14.44
CA LYS A 52 -8.16 -10.81 -14.48
C LYS A 52 -9.36 -10.44 -15.34
N SER A 53 -9.50 -11.03 -16.53
CA SER A 53 -10.63 -10.78 -17.42
C SER A 53 -11.96 -11.20 -16.79
N ILE A 54 -11.98 -12.27 -16.00
CA ILE A 54 -13.20 -12.68 -15.27
C ILE A 54 -13.55 -11.64 -14.21
N LEU A 55 -12.55 -11.12 -13.48
CA LEU A 55 -12.75 -10.21 -12.35
C LEU A 55 -13.03 -8.74 -12.73
N TYR A 56 -12.52 -8.28 -13.88
CA TYR A 56 -12.67 -6.90 -14.35
C TYR A 56 -13.53 -6.76 -15.60
N GLY A 57 -13.90 -7.87 -16.24
CA GLY A 57 -14.48 -7.86 -17.57
C GLY A 57 -13.44 -7.61 -18.67
N ASN A 58 -13.91 -7.47 -19.90
CA ASN A 58 -13.13 -7.09 -21.07
C ASN A 58 -13.89 -6.04 -21.89
N SER A 59 -13.38 -5.68 -23.07
CA SER A 59 -14.03 -4.67 -23.95
C SER A 59 -15.43 -5.07 -24.43
N GLU A 60 -15.79 -6.34 -24.34
CA GLU A 60 -17.04 -6.90 -24.87
C GLU A 60 -18.03 -7.31 -23.77
N SER A 61 -17.57 -7.50 -22.54
CA SER A 61 -18.39 -8.07 -21.45
C SER A 61 -17.99 -7.54 -20.09
N GLU A 62 -19.00 -7.16 -19.31
CA GLU A 62 -18.86 -6.80 -17.89
C GLU A 62 -18.62 -8.05 -17.03
N PRO A 63 -17.94 -7.90 -15.87
CA PRO A 63 -17.69 -9.03 -14.97
C PRO A 63 -18.99 -9.58 -14.40
N VAL A 64 -19.20 -10.89 -14.57
CA VAL A 64 -20.40 -11.58 -14.05
C VAL A 64 -20.18 -11.90 -12.57
N ALA A 65 -21.04 -11.38 -11.69
CA ALA A 65 -20.92 -11.51 -10.25
C ALA A 65 -20.80 -12.97 -9.78
N GLU A 66 -21.57 -13.89 -10.37
CA GLU A 66 -21.51 -15.32 -10.05
C GLU A 66 -20.15 -15.92 -10.43
N ALA A 67 -19.61 -15.58 -11.59
CA ALA A 67 -18.30 -16.05 -12.03
C ALA A 67 -17.17 -15.53 -11.12
N CYS A 68 -17.25 -14.25 -10.72
CA CYS A 68 -16.34 -13.66 -9.75
C CYS A 68 -16.40 -14.37 -8.40
N ALA A 69 -17.61 -14.67 -7.90
CA ALA A 69 -17.80 -15.37 -6.63
C ALA A 69 -17.24 -16.79 -6.66
N GLN A 70 -17.49 -17.55 -7.74
CA GLN A 70 -16.96 -18.90 -7.94
C GLN A 70 -15.42 -18.91 -8.01
N LEU A 71 -14.84 -17.97 -8.79
CA LEU A 71 -13.39 -17.79 -8.88
C LEU A 71 -12.80 -17.50 -7.50
N THR A 72 -13.38 -16.54 -6.78
CA THR A 72 -12.91 -16.12 -5.45
C THR A 72 -12.94 -17.27 -4.47
N GLN A 73 -14.04 -18.03 -4.44
CA GLN A 73 -14.18 -19.19 -3.57
C GLN A 73 -13.10 -20.24 -3.82
N GLU A 74 -12.89 -20.64 -5.08
CA GLU A 74 -11.88 -21.65 -5.42
C GLU A 74 -10.46 -21.14 -5.17
N PHE A 75 -10.21 -19.85 -5.41
CA PHE A 75 -8.88 -19.24 -5.25
C PHE A 75 -8.38 -19.32 -3.80
N PHE A 76 -9.25 -19.01 -2.84
CA PHE A 76 -8.92 -19.08 -1.41
C PHE A 76 -8.96 -20.50 -0.85
N ARG A 77 -9.86 -21.37 -1.36
CA ARG A 77 -10.03 -22.75 -0.85
C ARG A 77 -8.73 -23.56 -0.85
N ASP A 78 -7.98 -23.51 -1.94
CA ASP A 78 -6.81 -24.37 -2.14
C ASP A 78 -5.45 -23.65 -1.98
N ASN A 79 -5.43 -22.54 -1.23
CA ASN A 79 -4.23 -21.74 -0.97
C ASN A 79 -3.53 -21.19 -2.23
N THR A 80 -4.30 -20.88 -3.28
CA THR A 80 -3.74 -20.32 -4.53
C THR A 80 -3.08 -18.95 -4.29
N LEU A 81 -3.61 -18.15 -3.36
CA LEU A 81 -3.03 -16.85 -2.98
C LEU A 81 -1.57 -16.98 -2.52
N ARG A 82 -1.31 -17.91 -1.60
CA ARG A 82 0.03 -18.17 -1.06
C ARG A 82 1.02 -18.50 -2.17
N LEU A 83 0.65 -19.44 -3.04
CA LEU A 83 1.49 -19.85 -4.16
C LEU A 83 1.75 -18.69 -5.13
N LEU A 84 0.74 -17.86 -5.40
CA LEU A 84 0.89 -16.70 -6.26
C LEU A 84 1.87 -15.67 -5.68
N ILE A 85 1.80 -15.41 -4.36
CA ILE A 85 2.71 -14.48 -3.67
C ILE A 85 4.15 -15.01 -3.71
N ILE A 86 4.36 -16.31 -3.45
CA ILE A 86 5.70 -16.94 -3.46
C ILE A 86 6.29 -16.97 -4.88
N CYS A 87 5.47 -17.25 -5.89
CA CYS A 87 5.93 -17.33 -7.28
C CYS A 87 6.03 -15.96 -7.97
N LEU A 88 5.49 -14.88 -7.40
CA LEU A 88 5.50 -13.53 -7.99
C LEU A 88 6.89 -13.07 -8.51
N PRO A 89 8.01 -13.28 -7.78
CA PRO A 89 9.35 -12.90 -8.26
C PRO A 89 9.77 -13.68 -9.53
N LYS A 90 9.22 -14.89 -9.72
CA LYS A 90 9.53 -15.77 -10.86
C LYS A 90 8.76 -15.35 -12.14
N LEU A 91 7.75 -14.49 -12.02
CA LEU A 91 6.90 -14.04 -13.14
C LEU A 91 7.51 -12.85 -13.89
N ASN A 92 7.12 -12.70 -15.16
CA ASN A 92 7.47 -11.51 -15.95
C ASN A 92 6.67 -10.27 -15.51
N LEU A 93 7.13 -9.08 -15.92
CA LEU A 93 6.58 -7.78 -15.48
C LEU A 93 5.06 -7.65 -15.69
N GLU A 94 4.58 -8.00 -16.88
CA GLU A 94 3.15 -7.89 -17.21
C GLU A 94 2.31 -8.85 -16.37
N THR A 95 2.80 -10.07 -16.14
CA THR A 95 2.12 -11.07 -15.31
C THR A 95 2.10 -10.65 -13.84
N ARG A 96 3.15 -10.00 -13.33
CA ARG A 96 3.17 -9.43 -11.96
C ARG A 96 2.09 -8.35 -11.80
N LYS A 97 1.92 -7.47 -12.79
CA LYS A 97 0.85 -6.46 -12.80
C LYS A 97 -0.53 -7.10 -12.79
N ASP A 98 -0.77 -8.07 -13.68
CA ASP A 98 -2.05 -8.78 -13.75
C ASP A 98 -2.34 -9.53 -12.44
N ALA A 99 -1.35 -10.23 -11.88
CA ALA A 99 -1.45 -10.93 -10.59
C ALA A 99 -1.78 -9.96 -9.43
N THR A 100 -1.16 -8.79 -9.40
CA THR A 100 -1.44 -7.75 -8.40
C THR A 100 -2.89 -7.27 -8.48
N GLN A 101 -3.40 -7.04 -9.69
CA GLN A 101 -4.79 -6.64 -9.90
C GLN A 101 -5.78 -7.73 -9.51
N VAL A 102 -5.48 -8.99 -9.84
CA VAL A 102 -6.28 -10.15 -9.41
C VAL A 102 -6.37 -10.20 -7.89
N VAL A 103 -5.23 -10.17 -7.19
CA VAL A 103 -5.20 -10.19 -5.71
C VAL A 103 -5.96 -9.01 -5.12
N ALA A 104 -5.79 -7.80 -5.66
CA ALA A 104 -6.48 -6.59 -5.20
C ALA A 104 -8.01 -6.70 -5.33
N ASN A 105 -8.49 -7.24 -6.46
CA ASN A 105 -9.92 -7.41 -6.70
C ASN A 105 -10.51 -8.46 -5.75
N LEU A 106 -9.82 -9.60 -5.57
CA LEU A 106 -10.25 -10.70 -4.70
C LEU A 106 -10.47 -10.28 -3.25
N GLN A 107 -9.70 -9.32 -2.71
CA GLN A 107 -9.92 -8.82 -1.33
C GLN A 107 -11.28 -8.14 -1.14
N ARG A 108 -11.91 -7.68 -2.23
CA ARG A 108 -13.15 -6.91 -2.21
C ARG A 108 -14.38 -7.73 -2.62
N GLN A 109 -14.18 -8.96 -3.08
CA GLN A 109 -15.26 -9.81 -3.59
C GLN A 109 -16.10 -10.37 -2.45
N LEU A 110 -17.42 -10.27 -2.58
CA LEU A 110 -18.38 -10.87 -1.67
C LEU A 110 -18.81 -12.23 -2.21
N VAL A 111 -18.60 -13.28 -1.41
CA VAL A 111 -19.06 -14.63 -1.71
C VAL A 111 -20.15 -14.97 -0.69
N HIS A 112 -21.39 -15.16 -1.17
CA HIS A 112 -22.57 -15.32 -0.31
C HIS A 112 -22.69 -14.20 0.75
N SER A 113 -22.46 -12.94 0.32
CA SER A 113 -22.46 -11.75 1.18
C SER A 113 -21.40 -11.72 2.29
N ARG A 114 -20.33 -12.52 2.17
CA ARG A 114 -19.20 -12.54 3.11
C ARG A 114 -17.88 -12.25 2.40
N LEU A 115 -16.98 -11.54 3.09
CA LEU A 115 -15.62 -11.30 2.65
C LEU A 115 -14.72 -12.46 3.08
N ILE A 116 -14.77 -13.56 2.32
CA ILE A 116 -13.99 -14.77 2.63
C ILE A 116 -12.47 -14.56 2.59
N ALA A 117 -12.01 -13.48 1.95
CA ALA A 117 -10.62 -13.08 1.93
C ALA A 117 -10.09 -12.73 3.33
N SER A 118 -10.92 -12.09 4.16
CA SER A 118 -10.57 -11.77 5.55
C SER A 118 -10.33 -13.04 6.36
N ASP A 119 -11.27 -14.00 6.27
CA ASP A 119 -11.20 -15.28 6.98
C ASP A 119 -9.94 -16.08 6.55
N TYR A 120 -9.64 -16.08 5.25
CA TYR A 120 -8.45 -16.72 4.71
C TYR A 120 -7.16 -16.10 5.26
N LEU A 121 -7.06 -14.77 5.25
CA LEU A 121 -5.88 -14.05 5.73
C LEU A 121 -5.69 -14.21 7.24
N GLU A 122 -6.77 -14.28 8.02
CA GLU A 122 -6.69 -14.56 9.46
C GLU A 122 -6.10 -15.94 9.76
N ALA A 123 -6.37 -16.93 8.90
CA ALA A 123 -5.77 -18.26 8.99
C ALA A 123 -4.34 -18.35 8.43
N ASN A 124 -3.89 -17.36 7.65
CA ASN A 124 -2.62 -17.35 6.93
C ASN A 124 -1.83 -16.03 7.15
N LYS A 125 -1.70 -15.62 8.41
CA LYS A 125 -1.10 -14.31 8.76
C LYS A 125 0.36 -14.16 8.35
N ASP A 126 1.09 -15.25 8.22
CA ASP A 126 2.47 -15.28 7.74
C ASP A 126 2.63 -14.76 6.30
N LEU A 127 1.56 -14.75 5.51
CA LEU A 127 1.55 -14.09 4.20
C LEU A 127 1.77 -12.59 4.31
N LEU A 128 1.33 -11.96 5.39
CA LEU A 128 1.52 -10.52 5.62
C LEU A 128 2.98 -10.23 5.93
N ASP A 129 3.64 -11.10 6.67
CA ASP A 129 5.08 -11.00 6.95
C ASP A 129 5.87 -11.08 5.63
N LEU A 130 5.49 -12.01 4.75
CA LEU A 130 6.08 -12.15 3.41
C LEU A 130 5.87 -10.90 2.55
N LEU A 131 4.66 -10.33 2.55
CA LEU A 131 4.35 -9.10 1.81
C LEU A 131 5.14 -7.90 2.35
N VAL A 132 5.33 -7.80 3.67
CA VAL A 132 6.15 -6.72 4.28
C VAL A 132 7.63 -6.90 3.98
N SER A 133 8.20 -8.11 4.12
CA SER A 133 9.60 -8.38 3.72
C SER A 133 9.81 -8.17 2.22
N GLY A 134 8.73 -8.22 1.45
CA GLY A 134 8.71 -7.95 0.02
C GLY A 134 9.28 -6.60 -0.40
N TYR A 135 9.26 -5.59 0.47
CA TYR A 135 9.89 -4.28 0.23
C TYR A 135 11.42 -4.36 0.11
N GLU A 136 12.05 -5.42 0.62
CA GLU A 136 13.50 -5.66 0.51
C GLU A 136 13.92 -6.01 -0.93
N ASN A 137 12.99 -6.50 -1.77
CA ASN A 137 13.24 -6.79 -3.17
C ASN A 137 12.70 -5.68 -4.07
N MET A 138 13.61 -4.85 -4.59
CA MET A 138 13.27 -3.65 -5.36
C MET A 138 12.47 -3.92 -6.64
N ASP A 139 12.60 -5.11 -7.24
CA ASP A 139 11.91 -5.47 -8.50
C ASP A 139 10.43 -5.80 -8.31
N ILE A 140 10.02 -6.12 -7.08
CA ILE A 140 8.67 -6.56 -6.73
C ILE A 140 8.02 -5.77 -5.59
N ALA A 141 8.78 -4.89 -4.93
CA ALA A 141 8.33 -4.12 -3.78
C ALA A 141 7.00 -3.40 -4.02
N LEU A 142 6.82 -2.75 -5.17
CA LEU A 142 5.57 -2.05 -5.51
C LEU A 142 4.38 -3.00 -5.68
N HIS A 143 4.61 -4.22 -6.17
CA HIS A 143 3.56 -5.22 -6.30
C HIS A 143 3.13 -5.75 -4.93
N TYR A 144 4.09 -6.06 -4.05
CA TYR A 144 3.79 -6.49 -2.70
C TYR A 144 3.18 -5.39 -1.84
N GLY A 145 3.63 -4.15 -1.98
CA GLY A 145 3.01 -2.98 -1.34
C GLY A 145 1.56 -2.78 -1.75
N ALA A 146 1.26 -2.91 -3.05
CA ALA A 146 -0.11 -2.85 -3.55
C ALA A 146 -0.99 -4.00 -3.02
N MET A 147 -0.49 -5.23 -3.00
CA MET A 147 -1.22 -6.38 -2.41
C MET A 147 -1.44 -6.19 -0.91
N LEU A 148 -0.43 -5.73 -0.17
CA LEU A 148 -0.50 -5.48 1.26
C LEU A 148 -1.55 -4.42 1.60
N ARG A 149 -1.59 -3.30 0.86
CA ARG A 149 -2.61 -2.26 1.06
C ARG A 149 -4.03 -2.77 0.89
N GLU A 150 -4.24 -3.72 0.00
CA GLU A 150 -5.55 -4.35 -0.17
C GLU A 150 -5.89 -5.31 0.98
N CYS A 151 -4.90 -6.03 1.52
CA CYS A 151 -5.09 -6.91 2.68
C CYS A 151 -5.44 -6.11 3.96
N ILE A 152 -4.73 -5.00 4.24
CA ILE A 152 -4.95 -4.17 5.44
C ILE A 152 -6.28 -3.39 5.43
N ARG A 153 -7.08 -3.52 4.36
CA ARG A 153 -8.48 -3.06 4.37
C ARG A 153 -9.30 -3.81 5.42
N HIS A 154 -8.95 -5.05 5.71
CA HIS A 154 -9.57 -5.83 6.78
C HIS A 154 -8.96 -5.42 8.13
N GLN A 155 -9.82 -5.10 9.10
CA GLN A 155 -9.38 -4.57 10.39
C GLN A 155 -8.51 -5.55 11.17
N SER A 156 -8.83 -6.85 11.15
CA SER A 156 -8.07 -7.90 11.83
C SER A 156 -6.65 -8.05 11.26
N ILE A 157 -6.51 -7.87 9.95
CA ILE A 157 -5.23 -7.94 9.24
C ILE A 157 -4.38 -6.70 9.53
N ALA A 158 -4.98 -5.51 9.49
CA ALA A 158 -4.28 -4.29 9.88
C ALA A 158 -3.81 -4.34 11.35
N ARG A 159 -4.64 -4.88 12.26
CA ARG A 159 -4.26 -5.09 13.66
C ARG A 159 -3.02 -5.98 13.77
N TYR A 160 -3.00 -7.11 13.06
CA TYR A 160 -1.84 -8.02 13.06
C TYR A 160 -0.56 -7.29 12.62
N VAL A 161 -0.61 -6.55 11.51
CA VAL A 161 0.58 -5.84 11.01
C VAL A 161 1.05 -4.77 12.00
N LEU A 162 0.13 -3.99 12.57
CA LEU A 162 0.44 -2.95 13.57
C LEU A 162 1.10 -3.54 14.83
N GLU A 163 0.60 -4.68 15.33
CA GLU A 163 1.08 -5.31 16.56
C GLU A 163 2.34 -6.17 16.35
N SER A 164 2.72 -6.45 15.10
CA SER A 164 3.91 -7.22 14.75
C SER A 164 5.19 -6.38 14.66
N GLU A 165 6.35 -7.05 14.67
CA GLU A 165 7.66 -6.40 14.46
C GLU A 165 7.80 -5.73 13.10
N ASN A 166 6.96 -6.11 12.12
CA ASN A 166 6.89 -5.48 10.79
C ASN A 166 6.66 -3.98 10.85
N MET A 167 5.97 -3.49 11.88
CA MET A 167 5.70 -2.06 12.01
C MET A 167 7.00 -1.24 12.12
N ARG A 168 8.06 -1.82 12.69
CA ARG A 168 9.37 -1.17 12.79
C ARG A 168 10.07 -1.08 11.43
N LYS A 169 9.93 -2.12 10.59
CA LYS A 169 10.56 -2.17 9.26
C LYS A 169 10.10 -1.04 8.35
N PHE A 170 8.87 -0.53 8.50
CA PHE A 170 8.40 0.61 7.72
C PHE A 170 9.24 1.87 7.91
N PHE A 171 9.82 2.10 9.09
CA PHE A 171 10.72 3.25 9.28
C PHE A 171 12.00 3.13 8.44
N ASP A 172 12.47 1.91 8.17
CA ASP A 172 13.57 1.65 7.23
C ASP A 172 13.11 1.84 5.79
N TYR A 173 11.96 1.26 5.42
CA TYR A 173 11.45 1.30 4.05
C TYR A 173 11.12 2.72 3.57
N ILE A 174 10.62 3.58 4.45
CA ILE A 174 10.29 4.99 4.15
C ILE A 174 11.55 5.84 3.88
N GLU A 175 12.71 5.41 4.39
CA GLU A 175 13.99 6.10 4.20
C GLU A 175 14.84 5.46 3.10
N LEU A 176 14.28 4.52 2.32
CA LEU A 176 14.98 3.93 1.19
C LEU A 176 15.34 4.99 0.13
N PRO A 177 16.51 4.85 -0.54
CA PRO A 177 16.94 5.79 -1.57
C PRO A 177 16.05 5.74 -2.82
N ASN A 178 15.38 4.62 -3.07
CA ASN A 178 14.41 4.51 -4.15
C ASN A 178 13.11 5.21 -3.77
N PHE A 179 12.88 6.37 -4.40
CA PHE A 179 11.74 7.23 -4.13
C PHE A 179 10.38 6.53 -4.31
N ASP A 180 10.22 5.72 -5.35
CA ASP A 180 8.94 5.07 -5.64
C ASP A 180 8.60 4.05 -4.54
N ILE A 181 9.59 3.27 -4.11
CA ILE A 181 9.43 2.27 -3.03
C ILE A 181 9.20 2.97 -1.69
N ALA A 182 9.98 4.00 -1.36
CA ALA A 182 9.84 4.76 -0.12
C ALA A 182 8.47 5.46 -0.03
N SER A 183 8.01 6.06 -1.13
CA SER A 183 6.69 6.69 -1.23
C SER A 183 5.56 5.67 -1.08
N ASP A 184 5.70 4.50 -1.69
CA ASP A 184 4.75 3.39 -1.56
C ASP A 184 4.69 2.84 -0.12
N ALA A 185 5.84 2.62 0.52
CA ALA A 185 5.94 2.23 1.92
C ALA A 185 5.31 3.28 2.86
N SER A 186 5.54 4.57 2.59
CA SER A 186 4.94 5.66 3.34
C SER A 186 3.41 5.70 3.20
N ALA A 187 2.89 5.40 2.00
CA ALA A 187 1.46 5.29 1.76
C ALA A 187 0.85 4.13 2.57
N THR A 188 1.49 2.96 2.56
CA THR A 188 1.06 1.78 3.36
C THR A 188 1.11 2.08 4.85
N PHE A 189 2.21 2.68 5.33
CA PHE A 189 2.38 3.08 6.74
C PHE A 189 1.31 4.08 7.18
N LYS A 190 1.03 5.09 6.35
CA LYS A 190 -0.06 6.03 6.58
C LYS A 190 -1.41 5.31 6.67
N GLU A 191 -1.69 4.39 5.76
CA GLU A 191 -2.96 3.67 5.72
C GLU A 191 -3.18 2.83 6.99
N LEU A 192 -2.14 2.10 7.43
CA LEU A 192 -2.14 1.38 8.71
C LEU A 192 -2.50 2.29 9.89
N LEU A 193 -1.94 3.51 9.93
CA LEU A 193 -2.09 4.47 11.02
C LEU A 193 -3.33 5.37 10.91
N THR A 194 -4.13 5.27 9.84
CA THR A 194 -5.26 6.20 9.64
C THR A 194 -6.56 5.55 9.23
N ARG A 195 -6.56 4.29 8.75
CA ARG A 195 -7.77 3.59 8.30
C ARG A 195 -8.67 3.15 9.45
N HIS A 196 -8.16 2.32 10.35
CA HIS A 196 -8.96 1.67 11.41
C HIS A 196 -8.81 2.39 12.75
N LYS A 197 -9.55 3.48 12.91
CA LYS A 197 -9.39 4.46 14.01
C LYS A 197 -9.28 3.83 15.41
N SER A 198 -10.20 2.94 15.76
CA SER A 198 -10.20 2.28 17.08
C SER A 198 -8.95 1.41 17.31
N THR A 199 -8.50 0.71 16.28
CA THR A 199 -7.32 -0.17 16.36
C THR A 199 -6.03 0.65 16.45
N VAL A 200 -5.96 1.74 15.70
CA VAL A 200 -4.83 2.68 15.77
C VAL A 200 -4.76 3.34 17.14
N ALA A 201 -5.87 3.80 17.69
CA ALA A 201 -5.90 4.45 19.00
C ALA A 201 -5.41 3.51 20.11
N GLU A 202 -5.84 2.25 20.07
CA GLU A 202 -5.36 1.20 20.97
C GLU A 202 -3.86 0.95 20.80
N PHE A 203 -3.40 0.78 19.55
CA PHE A 203 -1.99 0.58 19.23
C PHE A 203 -1.12 1.74 19.75
N LEU A 204 -1.44 2.99 19.39
CA LEU A 204 -0.67 4.17 19.76
C LEU A 204 -0.64 4.39 21.29
N SER A 205 -1.72 4.07 21.99
CA SER A 205 -1.78 4.19 23.44
C SER A 205 -0.87 3.17 24.13
N LYS A 206 -0.87 1.91 23.66
CA LYS A 206 -0.03 0.83 24.21
C LYS A 206 1.46 1.02 23.86
N ASN A 207 1.74 1.53 22.66
CA ASN A 207 3.08 1.57 22.06
C ASN A 207 3.70 2.97 22.02
N TYR A 208 3.14 3.90 22.78
CA TYR A 208 3.44 5.33 22.69
C TYR A 208 4.94 5.64 22.70
N ASP A 209 5.67 5.13 23.70
CA ASP A 209 7.04 5.56 23.98
C ASP A 209 8.00 5.17 22.85
N TRP A 210 7.99 3.92 22.41
CA TRP A 210 8.86 3.50 21.32
C TRP A 210 8.40 4.06 19.97
N PHE A 211 7.09 4.09 19.70
CA PHE A 211 6.57 4.53 18.40
C PHE A 211 6.90 5.99 18.14
N PHE A 212 6.62 6.88 19.09
CA PHE A 212 6.92 8.30 18.90
C PHE A 212 8.42 8.61 18.99
N ALA A 213 9.21 7.83 19.74
CA ALA A 213 10.68 7.95 19.70
C ALA A 213 11.22 7.67 18.28
N GLU A 214 10.80 6.57 17.65
CA GLU A 214 11.16 6.22 16.27
C GLU A 214 10.60 7.23 15.26
N PHE A 215 9.32 7.59 15.38
CA PHE A 215 8.67 8.54 14.48
C PHE A 215 9.36 9.91 14.48
N ASN A 216 9.73 10.40 15.66
CA ASN A 216 10.36 11.70 15.82
C ASN A 216 11.81 11.69 15.33
N SER A 217 12.58 10.69 15.72
CA SER A 217 14.01 10.59 15.38
C SER A 217 14.24 10.23 13.91
N ARG A 218 13.42 9.34 13.34
CA ARG A 218 13.61 8.85 11.97
C ARG A 218 12.89 9.67 10.93
N LEU A 219 11.63 10.04 11.18
CA LEU A 219 10.79 10.69 10.15
C LEU A 219 10.73 12.21 10.31
N LEU A 220 10.44 12.72 11.50
CA LEU A 220 10.35 14.18 11.72
C LEU A 220 11.71 14.86 11.70
N ALA A 221 12.77 14.20 12.14
CA ALA A 221 14.13 14.71 12.05
C ALA A 221 14.83 14.34 10.74
N SER A 222 14.20 13.56 9.85
CA SER A 222 14.78 13.11 8.57
C SER A 222 15.43 14.23 7.76
N SER A 223 16.58 13.93 7.14
CA SER A 223 17.23 14.84 6.19
C SER A 223 16.45 14.93 4.87
N ASN A 224 15.63 13.91 4.56
CA ASN A 224 14.76 13.91 3.40
C ASN A 224 13.57 14.84 3.60
N TYR A 225 13.53 15.93 2.82
CA TYR A 225 12.46 16.92 2.89
C TYR A 225 11.07 16.33 2.62
N ILE A 226 10.96 15.36 1.71
CA ILE A 226 9.67 14.76 1.35
C ILE A 226 9.18 13.90 2.51
N THR A 227 10.03 13.03 3.05
CA THR A 227 9.72 12.20 4.21
C THR A 227 9.31 13.06 5.40
N LYS A 228 10.12 14.07 5.74
CA LYS A 228 9.81 15.04 6.80
C LYS A 228 8.45 15.71 6.59
N ARG A 229 8.14 16.17 5.37
CA ARG A 229 6.85 16.80 5.06
C ARG A 229 5.67 15.83 5.19
N GLN A 230 5.81 14.60 4.69
CA GLN A 230 4.78 13.56 4.80
C GLN A 230 4.56 13.16 6.27
N ALA A 231 5.63 13.05 7.05
CA ALA A 231 5.58 12.72 8.47
C ALA A 231 4.87 13.80 9.29
N ILE A 232 5.13 15.09 9.02
CA ILE A 232 4.42 16.20 9.67
C ILE A 232 2.92 16.12 9.38
N LYS A 233 2.55 15.85 8.12
CA LYS A 233 1.14 15.70 7.74
C LYS A 233 0.50 14.51 8.45
N LEU A 234 1.19 13.37 8.48
CA LEU A 234 0.71 12.15 9.15
C LEU A 234 0.57 12.35 10.66
N LEU A 235 1.51 13.05 11.30
CA LEU A 235 1.40 13.40 12.72
C LEU A 235 0.14 14.23 12.99
N GLY A 236 -0.13 15.24 12.15
CA GLY A 236 -1.38 16.00 12.22
C GLY A 236 -2.61 15.11 12.04
N ASP A 237 -2.62 14.24 11.04
CA ASP A 237 -3.72 13.31 10.77
C ASP A 237 -3.97 12.35 11.96
N MET A 238 -2.91 11.93 12.67
CA MET A 238 -3.02 11.06 13.86
C MET A 238 -3.47 11.81 15.11
N LEU A 239 -2.86 12.95 15.44
CA LEU A 239 -3.13 13.67 16.70
C LEU A 239 -4.46 14.43 16.68
N LEU A 240 -4.93 14.87 15.51
CA LEU A 240 -6.21 15.58 15.38
C LEU A 240 -7.42 14.64 15.33
N ASP A 241 -7.19 13.33 15.27
CA ASP A 241 -8.26 12.35 15.32
C ASP A 241 -8.86 12.27 16.74
N ARG A 242 -10.19 12.33 16.84
CA ARG A 242 -10.90 12.33 18.13
C ARG A 242 -10.64 11.05 18.94
N THR A 243 -10.44 9.91 18.26
CA THR A 243 -10.13 8.63 18.91
C THR A 243 -8.76 8.62 19.58
N ASN A 244 -7.85 9.51 19.14
CA ASN A 244 -6.48 9.63 19.64
C ASN A 244 -6.32 10.77 20.66
N SER A 245 -7.40 11.30 21.23
CA SER A 245 -7.34 12.47 22.15
C SER A 245 -6.39 12.28 23.34
N ALA A 246 -6.38 11.10 23.96
CA ALA A 246 -5.46 10.78 25.05
C ALA A 246 -3.98 10.80 24.60
N VAL A 247 -3.70 10.24 23.42
CA VAL A 247 -2.37 10.23 22.80
C VAL A 247 -1.94 11.66 22.45
N MET A 248 -2.86 12.46 21.91
CA MET A 248 -2.63 13.87 21.57
C MET A 248 -2.24 14.68 22.80
N ILE A 249 -3.02 14.59 23.88
CA ILE A 249 -2.72 15.29 25.13
C ILE A 249 -1.32 14.89 25.64
N ARG A 250 -1.03 13.58 25.70
CA ARG A 250 0.30 13.09 26.10
C ARG A 250 1.42 13.64 25.20
N TYR A 251 1.19 13.72 23.89
CA TYR A 251 2.17 14.22 22.92
C TYR A 251 2.48 15.71 23.09
N VAL A 252 1.47 16.56 23.24
CA VAL A 252 1.67 18.01 23.38
C VAL A 252 2.15 18.42 24.78
N SER A 253 1.92 17.59 25.81
CA SER A 253 2.45 17.82 27.15
C SER A 253 3.96 17.55 27.27
N SER A 254 4.57 16.83 26.31
CA SER A 254 6.02 16.62 26.28
C SER A 254 6.74 17.86 25.78
N LYS A 255 7.66 18.38 26.60
CA LYS A 255 8.49 19.54 26.26
C LYS A 255 9.27 19.32 24.97
N ASP A 256 9.85 18.14 24.78
CA ASP A 256 10.69 17.83 23.61
C ASP A 256 9.88 17.79 22.32
N ASN A 257 8.70 17.17 22.38
CA ASN A 257 7.77 17.13 21.24
C ASN A 257 7.27 18.54 20.88
N LEU A 258 6.98 19.38 21.89
CA LEU A 258 6.55 20.75 21.67
C LEU A 258 7.66 21.60 21.03
N MET A 259 8.90 21.49 21.51
CA MET A 259 10.05 22.17 20.89
C MET A 259 10.21 21.76 19.43
N MET A 260 10.13 20.45 19.15
CA MET A 260 10.22 19.93 17.78
C MET A 260 9.10 20.50 16.89
N LEU A 261 7.84 20.52 17.35
CA LEU A 261 6.73 21.12 16.61
C LEU A 261 6.94 22.62 16.36
N MET A 262 7.45 23.36 17.34
CA MET A 262 7.73 24.80 17.20
C MET A 262 8.83 25.07 16.17
N ASP A 263 9.89 24.27 16.15
CA ASP A 263 10.96 24.38 15.16
C ASP A 263 10.47 24.06 13.74
N LEU A 264 9.59 23.05 13.60
CA LEU A 264 8.97 22.71 12.32
C LEU A 264 8.10 23.87 11.79
N LEU A 265 7.36 24.58 12.65
CA LEU A 265 6.60 25.78 12.27
C LEU A 265 7.50 26.94 11.81
N ARG A 266 8.65 27.14 12.45
CA ARG A 266 9.64 28.16 12.05
C ARG A 266 10.27 27.87 10.69
N VAL A 267 10.50 26.60 10.36
CA VAL A 267 11.03 26.18 9.04
C VAL A 267 9.95 26.24 7.96
N GLY A 268 8.70 25.88 8.29
CA GLY A 268 7.56 25.93 7.37
C GLY A 268 7.18 27.33 6.92
N THR A 269 7.25 28.32 7.81
CA THR A 269 6.95 29.74 7.50
C THR A 269 7.95 30.34 6.50
N ARG A 270 9.23 29.96 6.53
CA ARG A 270 10.21 30.43 5.52
C ARG A 270 10.03 29.80 4.14
N ARG A 271 9.57 28.54 4.05
CA ARG A 271 9.48 27.81 2.77
C ARG A 271 8.09 27.84 2.14
N MET A 272 7.01 28.09 2.89
CA MET A 272 5.67 28.28 2.30
C MET A 272 5.48 29.67 1.66
N CYS A 273 6.25 30.69 2.06
CA CYS A 273 6.23 32.01 1.40
C CYS A 273 7.22 32.13 0.21
N GLY A 274 8.15 31.19 0.02
CA GLY A 274 9.16 31.24 -1.05
C GLY A 274 8.75 30.57 -2.37
N GLY A 275 7.59 29.91 -2.44
CA GLY A 275 7.13 29.10 -3.58
C GLY A 275 6.45 29.86 -4.73
N ARG A 276 6.64 31.19 -4.85
CA ARG A 276 6.24 31.98 -6.04
C ARG A 276 7.26 33.08 -6.32
N SER A 277 8.40 32.71 -6.87
CA SER A 277 9.17 33.59 -7.74
C SER A 277 10.26 32.80 -8.44
N ARG A 278 9.99 32.44 -9.70
CA ARG A 278 10.90 32.57 -10.85
C ARG A 278 10.37 31.73 -12.01
N THR A 279 9.48 32.34 -12.79
CA THR A 279 9.45 32.25 -14.26
C THR A 279 8.82 33.55 -14.74
N TYR A 280 9.62 34.62 -14.79
CA TYR A 280 9.32 35.76 -15.64
C TYR A 280 10.01 35.46 -16.97
N ASP A 281 9.25 34.88 -17.91
CA ASP A 281 9.53 35.03 -19.33
C ASP A 281 8.76 36.27 -19.80
N GLY A 282 9.43 37.12 -20.56
CA GLY A 282 8.99 38.45 -20.89
C GLY A 282 8.10 38.45 -22.13
N SER A 283 6.81 38.73 -21.97
CA SER A 283 6.00 39.39 -23.00
C SER A 283 4.61 39.78 -22.48
N VAL A 284 4.41 41.09 -22.34
CA VAL A 284 3.19 41.88 -22.69
C VAL A 284 1.90 41.71 -21.86
N SER A 285 1.50 42.85 -21.25
CA SER A 285 0.15 43.30 -20.82
C SER A 285 -0.38 42.97 -19.39
N SER A 286 -0.49 44.04 -18.59
CA SER A 286 -1.09 44.16 -17.23
C SER A 286 -2.64 44.29 -17.26
N PRO A 287 -3.39 44.43 -16.12
CA PRO A 287 -3.13 44.08 -14.71
C PRO A 287 -4.28 43.31 -14.00
N GLY A 288 -3.96 42.49 -13.00
CA GLY A 288 -4.89 42.07 -11.94
C GLY A 288 -4.16 41.97 -10.60
N ARG A 289 -4.23 43.03 -9.78
CA ARG A 289 -3.55 43.11 -8.48
C ARG A 289 -4.39 42.42 -7.40
N PHE A 290 -3.83 41.41 -6.74
CA PHE A 290 -4.12 41.11 -5.34
C PHE A 290 -2.81 41.22 -4.55
N ARG A 291 -2.66 42.29 -3.77
CA ARG A 291 -1.61 42.45 -2.77
C ARG A 291 -2.14 41.89 -1.45
N CYS A 292 -1.45 40.91 -0.87
CA CYS A 292 -1.50 40.66 0.57
C CYS A 292 -0.47 41.60 1.23
N ASP A 293 -0.94 42.47 2.11
CA ASP A 293 -0.14 43.47 2.83
C ASP A 293 0.28 42.90 4.20
N PRO A 294 1.59 42.78 4.52
CA PRO A 294 2.03 42.29 5.81
C PRO A 294 2.74 43.42 6.57
N ARG A 295 2.01 44.32 7.24
CA ARG A 295 2.58 45.17 8.31
C ARG A 295 1.52 45.59 9.33
N ARG A 296 1.65 45.11 10.56
CA ARG A 296 1.55 45.92 11.79
C ARG A 296 2.04 45.11 12.99
N ASP A 297 3.35 45.13 13.17
CA ASP A 297 4.00 45.00 14.47
C ASP A 297 5.08 46.07 14.57
N THR A 298 4.69 47.25 15.09
CA THR A 298 5.60 48.19 15.73
C THR A 298 4.77 49.02 16.71
N TYR A 299 4.60 48.52 17.93
CA TYR A 299 4.34 49.36 19.08
C TYR A 299 5.64 49.56 19.85
N SER A 300 5.79 50.77 20.38
CA SER A 300 6.81 51.21 21.33
C SER A 300 8.12 51.77 20.76
N ARG A 301 8.15 53.11 20.60
CA ARG A 301 9.25 53.93 21.09
C ARG A 301 8.82 55.40 21.28
N LYS A 302 8.83 55.77 22.57
CA LYS A 302 9.26 57.05 23.16
C LYS A 302 8.30 58.24 23.24
N SER A 303 8.22 58.68 24.51
CA SER A 303 8.07 60.04 25.03
C SER A 303 6.67 60.61 25.07
#